data_AF-A0A2V7Q3F2-F1
#
_entry.id   AF-A0A2V7Q3F2-F1
#
_cell.length_a   1.000
_cell.length_b   1.000
_cell.length_c   1.000
_cell.angle_alpha   90.00
_cell.angle_beta   90.00
_cell.angle_gamma   90.00
#
_symmetry.space_group_name_H-M   'P 1'
#
loop_
_entity.id
_entity.type
_entity.pdbx_description
1 polymer ?
#
loop_
_entity_poly.entity_id
_entity_poly.type
_entity_poly.pdbx_seq_one_letter_code
_entity_poly.pdbx_strand_id
1 'polypeptide(L)'
;MNERMTLTGVVGLLAAALFAVGCSDSVSPFAPAFATAPTVVEVTGLGQLGTGSPSAGNNVQTLDFDVKADLTGTLTYTDYTFPDTLLVGPTIPGTGITAFRTSSSACSDPTKGAEFDGTGQVFGETEMVNFTVAVCDNGPAGSGLDFFSFSAPSINYSKSATLTSGDIVKSTGSSSSGSLV
;
A
#
# COMPACT_ATOMS: atom_id res chain seq x y z
N MET A 1 -1.16 7.79 -63.84
CA MET A 1 0.29 7.54 -63.85
C MET A 1 0.54 6.21 -63.15
N ASN A 2 0.77 5.19 -63.96
CA ASN A 2 1.45 3.96 -63.54
C ASN A 2 2.94 4.28 -63.48
N GLU A 3 3.72 3.65 -62.61
CA GLU A 3 4.84 2.81 -63.06
C GLU A 3 5.48 2.02 -61.91
N ARG A 4 5.62 0.73 -62.19
CA ARG A 4 6.26 -0.28 -61.38
C ARG A 4 7.76 -0.22 -61.64
N MET A 5 8.58 -0.26 -60.59
CA MET A 5 10.00 -0.61 -60.72
C MET A 5 10.17 -2.10 -60.45
N THR A 6 10.19 -2.86 -61.54
CA THR A 6 10.70 -4.23 -61.62
C THR A 6 12.22 -4.19 -61.74
N LEU A 7 12.94 -4.90 -60.87
CA LEU A 7 14.35 -5.22 -61.07
C LEU A 7 14.47 -6.71 -61.39
N THR A 8 14.92 -7.01 -62.61
CA THR A 8 15.07 -8.34 -63.17
C THR A 8 16.55 -8.74 -63.15
N GLY A 9 16.85 -9.86 -62.50
CA GLY A 9 17.76 -10.90 -63.01
C GLY A 9 19.24 -10.82 -62.63
N VAL A 10 19.75 -11.91 -62.01
CA VAL A 10 20.86 -12.74 -62.53
C VAL A 10 20.66 -14.19 -62.05
N VAL A 11 21.01 -15.12 -62.93
CA VAL A 11 20.85 -16.59 -62.91
C VAL A 11 22.08 -17.30 -62.31
N GLY A 12 21.85 -18.48 -61.69
CA GLY A 12 22.85 -19.54 -61.42
C GLY A 12 23.16 -19.73 -59.93
N LEU A 13 23.25 -20.91 -59.33
CA LEU A 13 23.50 -22.28 -59.80
C LEU A 13 23.01 -23.28 -58.70
N LEU A 14 22.76 -24.54 -59.06
CA LEU A 14 22.32 -25.64 -58.20
C LEU A 14 23.24 -25.93 -56.99
N ALA A 15 22.64 -26.29 -55.85
CA ALA A 15 23.03 -27.46 -55.06
C ALA A 15 21.94 -27.81 -54.03
N ALA A 16 21.33 -28.99 -54.17
CA ALA A 16 20.60 -29.63 -53.09
C ALA A 16 21.62 -30.28 -52.14
N ALA A 17 21.65 -29.85 -50.89
CA ALA A 17 22.32 -30.56 -49.81
C ALA A 17 21.34 -30.69 -48.65
N LEU A 18 20.80 -31.90 -48.50
CA LEU A 18 20.04 -32.35 -47.35
C LEU A 18 21.05 -32.64 -46.24
N PHE A 19 21.10 -31.83 -45.18
CA PHE A 19 21.77 -32.22 -43.94
C PHE A 19 20.89 -31.95 -42.73
N ALA A 20 20.56 -33.09 -42.11
CA ALA A 20 20.08 -33.37 -40.77
C ALA A 20 19.88 -32.19 -39.80
N VAL A 21 18.69 -32.22 -39.18
CA VAL A 21 18.38 -31.60 -37.89
C VAL A 21 19.44 -31.98 -36.87
N GLY A 22 20.10 -30.97 -36.31
CA GLY A 22 20.72 -31.04 -35.00
C GLY A 22 20.27 -29.81 -34.23
N CYS A 23 19.31 -29.96 -33.31
CA CYS A 23 19.02 -28.94 -32.31
C CYS A 23 20.30 -28.76 -31.48
N SER A 24 21.09 -27.75 -31.81
CA SER A 24 21.97 -27.14 -30.82
C SER A 24 21.13 -26.06 -30.16
N ASP A 25 20.35 -26.46 -29.15
CA ASP A 25 19.83 -25.48 -28.20
C ASP A 25 21.05 -24.76 -27.64
N SER A 26 21.20 -23.51 -28.04
CA SER A 26 22.21 -22.64 -27.48
C SER A 26 21.91 -22.57 -25.98
N VAL A 27 22.77 -23.20 -25.18
CA VAL A 27 22.78 -23.00 -23.74
C VAL A 27 23.28 -21.56 -23.54
N SER A 28 22.37 -20.60 -23.72
CA SER A 28 22.56 -19.27 -23.19
C SER A 28 22.85 -19.44 -21.72
N PRO A 29 23.91 -18.84 -21.16
CA PRO A 29 24.08 -18.82 -19.73
C PRO A 29 22.84 -18.13 -19.16
N PHE A 30 21.98 -18.92 -18.51
CA PHE A 30 20.86 -18.42 -17.73
C PHE A 30 21.50 -17.61 -16.61
N ALA A 31 21.61 -16.30 -16.79
CA ALA A 31 21.79 -15.43 -15.64
C ALA A 31 20.59 -15.70 -14.73
N PRO A 32 20.79 -15.97 -13.42
CA PRO A 32 19.65 -16.07 -12.52
C PRO A 32 18.90 -14.75 -12.59
N ALA A 33 17.66 -14.80 -13.07
CA ALA A 33 16.74 -13.68 -12.97
C ALA A 33 16.42 -13.55 -11.48
N PHE A 34 17.13 -12.67 -10.78
CA PHE A 34 16.72 -12.23 -9.46
C PHE A 34 15.38 -11.52 -9.65
N ALA A 35 14.27 -12.20 -9.33
CA ALA A 35 12.98 -11.56 -9.25
C ALA A 35 13.14 -10.36 -8.32
N THR A 36 13.00 -9.16 -8.86
CA THR A 36 13.04 -7.95 -8.05
C THR A 36 11.86 -8.08 -7.09
N ALA A 37 12.16 -8.15 -5.80
CA ALA A 37 11.15 -8.12 -4.75
C ALA A 37 10.17 -6.97 -5.03
N PRO A 38 8.85 -7.20 -5.01
CA PRO A 38 7.91 -6.12 -5.22
C PRO A 38 8.17 -5.05 -4.16
N THR A 39 8.32 -3.80 -4.60
CA THR A 39 8.39 -2.66 -3.68
C THR A 39 7.02 -2.49 -3.05
N VAL A 40 6.94 -2.63 -1.73
CA VAL A 40 5.71 -2.41 -0.97
C VAL A 40 5.79 -1.05 -0.29
N VAL A 41 4.76 -0.25 -0.55
CA VAL A 41 4.54 1.01 0.17
C VAL A 41 3.93 0.67 1.51
N GLU A 42 4.42 1.31 2.56
CA GLU A 42 3.97 1.14 3.93
C GLU A 42 3.67 2.52 4.54
N VAL A 43 2.61 2.59 5.32
CA VAL A 43 2.38 3.72 6.22
C VAL A 43 2.29 3.21 7.65
N THR A 44 3.08 3.82 8.52
CA THR A 44 3.01 3.61 9.95
C THR A 44 2.63 4.92 10.64
N GLY A 45 2.01 4.82 11.79
CA GLY A 45 1.69 6.00 12.57
C GLY A 45 1.44 5.64 14.01
N LEU A 46 2.03 6.42 14.90
CA LEU A 46 1.74 6.40 16.32
C LEU A 46 1.50 7.84 16.74
N GLY A 47 0.32 8.17 17.24
CA GLY A 47 0.03 9.56 17.55
C GLY A 47 -1.28 9.83 18.25
N GLN A 48 -1.54 11.12 18.41
CA GLN A 48 -2.73 11.63 19.07
C GLN A 48 -3.33 12.77 18.27
N LEU A 49 -4.67 12.80 18.22
CA LEU A 49 -5.45 13.98 17.85
C LEU A 49 -6.00 14.64 19.11
N GLY A 50 -6.03 15.97 19.10
CA GLY A 50 -6.56 16.75 20.21
C GLY A 50 -5.59 16.91 21.38
N THR A 51 -5.71 18.02 22.09
CA THR A 51 -4.85 18.35 23.23
C THR A 51 -5.41 17.77 24.53
N GLY A 52 -4.55 17.19 25.36
CA GLY A 52 -4.93 16.68 26.69
C GLY A 52 -4.49 15.25 26.90
N SER A 53 -4.88 14.69 28.05
CA SER A 53 -4.60 13.29 28.36
C SER A 53 -5.57 12.35 27.63
N PRO A 54 -5.11 11.18 27.15
CA PRO A 54 -5.96 10.13 26.61
C PRO A 54 -6.73 9.47 27.77
N SER A 55 -7.85 10.08 28.16
CA SER A 55 -8.66 9.68 29.32
C SER A 55 -10.14 9.87 29.01
N ALA A 56 -10.98 8.96 29.51
CA ALA A 56 -12.40 8.95 29.22
C ALA A 56 -13.08 10.32 29.45
N GLY A 57 -13.86 10.76 28.48
CA GLY A 57 -14.53 12.06 28.44
C GLY A 57 -13.74 13.18 27.74
N ASN A 58 -12.44 12.98 27.45
CA ASN A 58 -11.65 13.97 26.73
C ASN A 58 -11.84 13.82 25.22
N ASN A 59 -11.95 14.94 24.49
CA ASN A 59 -11.94 14.95 23.02
C ASN A 59 -10.51 14.75 22.49
N VAL A 60 -10.00 13.54 22.70
CA VAL A 60 -8.68 13.07 22.32
C VAL A 60 -8.87 11.73 21.59
N GLN A 61 -8.11 11.51 20.53
CA GLN A 61 -8.05 10.22 19.86
C GLN A 61 -6.60 9.75 19.82
N THR A 62 -6.35 8.47 20.04
CA THR A 62 -5.02 7.88 19.83
C THR A 62 -5.07 6.89 18.69
N LEU A 63 -3.99 6.83 17.94
CA LEU A 63 -3.82 5.95 16.80
C LEU A 63 -2.49 5.24 16.87
N ASP A 64 -2.52 3.96 16.50
CA ASP A 64 -1.36 3.11 16.27
C ASP A 64 -1.67 2.22 15.07
N PHE A 65 -0.92 2.36 13.98
CA PHE A 65 -1.13 1.59 12.77
C PHE A 65 0.18 1.27 12.03
N ASP A 66 0.15 0.16 11.32
CA ASP A 66 1.15 -0.27 10.34
C ASP A 66 0.34 -0.94 9.21
N VAL A 67 0.28 -0.30 8.04
CA VAL A 67 -0.50 -0.77 6.90
C VAL A 67 0.34 -0.77 5.63
N LYS A 68 0.32 -1.89 4.93
CA LYS A 68 1.11 -2.14 3.74
C LYS A 68 0.23 -2.24 2.49
N ALA A 69 0.82 -1.90 1.34
CA ALA A 69 0.13 -1.96 0.05
C ALA A 69 -0.25 -3.38 -0.41
N ASP A 70 0.30 -4.43 0.24
CA ASP A 70 -0.12 -5.82 0.06
C ASP A 70 -1.38 -6.20 0.88
N LEU A 71 -2.03 -5.20 1.48
CA LEU A 71 -3.24 -5.31 2.31
C LEU A 71 -3.03 -6.03 3.64
N THR A 72 -1.78 -6.21 4.06
CA THR A 72 -1.47 -6.61 5.43
C THR A 72 -1.37 -5.38 6.34
N GLY A 73 -1.65 -5.56 7.62
CA GLY A 73 -1.48 -4.49 8.60
C GLY A 73 -2.33 -4.62 9.86
N THR A 74 -2.18 -3.62 10.71
CA THR A 74 -2.93 -3.44 11.96
C THR A 74 -3.35 -2.00 12.14
N LEU A 75 -4.45 -1.79 12.86
CA LEU A 75 -4.91 -0.48 13.32
C LEU A 75 -5.50 -0.64 14.73
N THR A 76 -5.05 0.19 15.66
CA THR A 76 -5.71 0.49 16.92
C THR A 76 -6.07 1.96 16.90
N TYR A 77 -7.37 2.26 16.99
CA TYR A 77 -7.88 3.62 17.04
C TYR A 77 -8.83 3.77 18.21
N THR A 78 -8.46 4.61 19.17
CA THR A 78 -9.26 4.86 20.37
C THR A 78 -9.77 6.29 20.35
N ASP A 79 -11.08 6.49 20.48
CA ASP A 79 -11.66 7.80 20.81
C ASP A 79 -11.88 7.84 22.31
N TYR A 80 -11.43 8.89 22.99
CA TYR A 80 -11.63 9.04 24.43
C TYR A 80 -12.90 9.85 24.76
N THR A 81 -13.56 10.46 23.77
CA THR A 81 -14.84 11.15 23.95
C THR A 81 -15.92 10.14 24.32
N PHE A 82 -15.93 9.04 23.59
CA PHE A 82 -16.69 7.82 23.83
C PHE A 82 -15.61 6.74 23.88
N PRO A 83 -15.17 6.29 25.07
CA PRO A 83 -13.94 5.51 25.29
C PRO A 83 -13.98 4.11 24.67
N ASP A 84 -14.11 4.07 23.34
CA ASP A 84 -14.24 2.93 22.47
C ASP A 84 -12.98 2.80 21.63
N THR A 85 -12.62 1.56 21.32
CA THR A 85 -11.43 1.25 20.53
C THR A 85 -11.80 0.41 19.34
N LEU A 86 -11.50 0.88 18.13
CA LEU A 86 -11.56 0.09 16.92
C LEU A 86 -10.24 -0.65 16.74
N LEU A 87 -10.34 -1.95 16.44
CA LEU A 87 -9.20 -2.82 16.24
C LEU A 87 -9.25 -3.48 14.85
N VAL A 88 -8.09 -3.60 14.22
CA VAL A 88 -7.86 -4.32 12.96
C VAL A 88 -6.57 -5.10 13.11
N GLY A 89 -6.59 -6.37 12.73
CA GLY A 89 -5.37 -7.16 12.65
C GLY A 89 -5.62 -8.65 12.43
N PRO A 90 -4.56 -9.40 12.10
CA PRO A 90 -4.68 -10.82 11.73
C PRO A 90 -5.14 -11.72 12.90
N THR A 91 -5.04 -11.25 14.14
CA THR A 91 -5.49 -11.96 15.33
C THR A 91 -6.96 -11.74 15.66
N ILE A 92 -7.63 -10.85 14.94
CA ILE A 92 -9.03 -10.45 15.17
C ILE A 92 -9.87 -10.93 13.99
N PRO A 93 -10.63 -12.02 14.15
CA PRO A 93 -11.36 -12.65 13.05
C PRO A 93 -12.29 -11.68 12.33
N GLY A 94 -12.25 -11.72 11.00
CA GLY A 94 -13.11 -10.90 10.14
C GLY A 94 -12.63 -9.46 9.93
N THR A 95 -11.59 -9.00 10.63
CA THR A 95 -10.99 -7.68 10.39
C THR A 95 -9.92 -7.76 9.30
N GLY A 96 -9.64 -6.63 8.66
CA GLY A 96 -8.55 -6.54 7.70
C GLY A 96 -8.57 -5.25 6.88
N ILE A 97 -7.46 -5.01 6.18
CA ILE A 97 -7.34 -3.96 5.18
C ILE A 97 -7.89 -4.49 3.86
N THR A 98 -8.74 -3.72 3.21
CA THR A 98 -9.48 -4.14 2.01
C THR A 98 -9.07 -3.38 0.76
N ALA A 99 -8.49 -2.19 0.93
CA ALA A 99 -7.88 -1.44 -0.16
C ALA A 99 -6.74 -0.54 0.35
N PHE A 100 -5.78 -0.27 -0.53
CA PHE A 100 -4.67 0.64 -0.27
C PHE A 100 -4.40 1.52 -1.49
N ARG A 101 -4.21 2.82 -1.26
CA ARG A 101 -3.93 3.83 -2.27
C ARG A 101 -2.67 4.57 -1.86
N THR A 102 -1.65 4.53 -2.71
CA THR A 102 -0.31 5.07 -2.44
C THR A 102 -0.22 6.60 -2.56
N SER A 103 -1.34 7.29 -2.65
CA SER A 103 -1.45 8.75 -2.73
C SER A 103 -2.76 9.20 -2.11
N SER A 104 -2.80 10.39 -1.52
CA SER A 104 -4.03 10.94 -0.94
C SER A 104 -4.29 12.37 -1.37
N SER A 105 -5.53 12.65 -1.77
CA SER A 105 -5.95 14.03 -2.07
C SER A 105 -6.23 14.87 -0.81
N ALA A 106 -6.23 14.25 0.38
CA ALA A 106 -6.31 14.94 1.65
C ALA A 106 -5.02 15.72 1.99
N CYS A 107 -3.91 15.34 1.35
CA CYS A 107 -2.61 15.97 1.54
C CYS A 107 -2.38 17.10 0.53
N SER A 108 -1.73 18.18 0.97
CA SER A 108 -1.34 19.27 0.06
C SER A 108 -0.38 18.78 -1.04
N ASP A 109 0.51 17.84 -0.69
CA ASP A 109 1.27 17.04 -1.65
C ASP A 109 0.74 15.60 -1.61
N PRO A 110 0.00 15.15 -2.65
CA PRO A 110 -0.58 13.81 -2.66
C PRO A 110 0.44 12.67 -2.58
N THR A 111 1.69 12.91 -2.97
CA THR A 111 2.75 11.89 -2.95
C THR A 111 3.24 11.59 -1.53
N LYS A 112 3.00 12.50 -0.58
CA LYS A 112 3.25 12.32 0.86
C LYS A 112 2.12 11.60 1.59
N GLY A 113 1.01 11.37 0.91
CA GLY A 113 -0.17 10.76 1.49
C GLY A 113 -0.38 9.31 1.13
N ALA A 114 -1.19 8.61 1.91
CA ALA A 114 -1.79 7.35 1.52
C ALA A 114 -3.22 7.27 2.07
N GLU A 115 -4.02 6.42 1.47
CA GLU A 115 -5.36 6.11 1.96
C GLU A 115 -5.54 4.60 2.02
N PHE A 116 -6.23 4.11 3.03
CA PHE A 116 -6.58 2.71 3.13
C PHE A 116 -8.01 2.54 3.64
N ASP A 117 -8.65 1.49 3.14
CA ASP A 117 -9.98 1.07 3.57
C ASP A 117 -9.85 -0.23 4.34
N GLY A 118 -10.77 -0.47 5.26
CA GLY A 118 -10.77 -1.72 6.01
C GLY A 118 -12.07 -1.99 6.72
N THR A 119 -12.08 -3.15 7.35
CA THR A 119 -13.13 -3.58 8.28
C THR A 119 -12.48 -3.79 9.63
N GLY A 120 -12.97 -3.09 10.65
CA GLY A 120 -12.48 -3.18 12.03
C GLY A 120 -13.58 -3.63 12.99
N GLN A 121 -13.17 -4.14 14.15
CA GLN A 121 -14.06 -4.56 15.23
C GLN A 121 -13.97 -3.55 16.37
N VAL A 122 -15.10 -3.14 16.93
CA VAL A 122 -15.10 -2.36 18.18
C VAL A 122 -14.78 -3.31 19.34
N PHE A 123 -13.79 -2.96 20.15
CA PHE A 123 -13.32 -3.81 21.24
C PHE A 123 -14.45 -4.14 22.23
N GLY A 124 -14.60 -5.42 22.54
CA GLY A 124 -15.68 -5.91 23.42
C GLY A 124 -17.01 -6.14 22.70
N GLU A 125 -17.15 -5.70 21.45
CA GLU A 125 -18.35 -5.84 20.64
C GLU A 125 -18.17 -6.88 19.52
N THR A 126 -19.27 -7.36 18.97
CA THR A 126 -19.26 -8.24 17.77
C THR A 126 -19.47 -7.47 16.48
N GLU A 127 -19.73 -6.17 16.57
CA GLU A 127 -20.01 -5.31 15.43
C GLU A 127 -18.74 -5.01 14.64
N MET A 128 -18.87 -5.14 13.32
CA MET A 128 -17.82 -4.84 12.35
C MET A 128 -18.16 -3.55 11.64
N VAL A 129 -17.19 -2.65 11.57
CA VAL A 129 -17.34 -1.31 10.99
C VAL A 129 -16.42 -1.18 9.79
N ASN A 130 -16.97 -0.76 8.66
CA ASN A 130 -16.18 -0.38 7.50
C ASN A 130 -15.70 1.05 7.66
N PHE A 131 -14.43 1.27 7.35
CA PHE A 131 -13.81 2.58 7.51
C PHE A 131 -12.89 2.93 6.34
N THR A 132 -12.61 4.23 6.25
CA THR A 132 -11.58 4.79 5.39
C THR A 132 -10.66 5.66 6.25
N VAL A 133 -9.35 5.49 6.06
CA VAL A 133 -8.32 6.35 6.63
C VAL A 133 -7.57 7.05 5.51
N ALA A 134 -7.28 8.34 5.72
CA ALA A 134 -6.34 9.11 4.92
C ALA A 134 -5.26 9.69 5.83
N VAL A 135 -3.99 9.54 5.44
CA VAL A 135 -2.85 10.01 6.21
C VAL A 135 -1.89 10.82 5.35
N CYS A 136 -1.21 11.79 5.96
CA CYS A 136 -0.17 12.59 5.34
C CYS A 136 1.06 12.65 6.23
N ASP A 137 2.20 12.20 5.70
CA ASP A 137 3.54 12.38 6.28
C ASP A 137 4.10 13.72 5.77
N ASN A 138 3.84 14.80 6.51
CA ASN A 138 4.12 16.16 6.03
C ASN A 138 5.44 16.71 6.59
N GLY A 139 5.97 16.12 7.65
CA GLY A 139 7.14 16.64 8.34
C GLY A 139 7.76 15.62 9.28
N PRO A 140 8.80 16.01 10.03
CA PRO A 140 9.41 15.12 11.01
C PRO A 140 8.51 14.90 12.23
N ALA A 141 8.77 13.80 12.94
CA ALA A 141 8.16 13.46 14.22
C ALA A 141 8.02 14.64 15.19
N GLY A 142 6.82 14.80 15.75
CA GLY A 142 6.51 15.85 16.73
C GLY A 142 6.40 17.27 16.16
N SER A 143 6.48 17.45 14.84
CA SER A 143 6.28 18.76 14.20
C SER A 143 4.82 19.24 14.23
N GLY A 144 3.87 18.32 14.41
CA GLY A 144 2.44 18.57 14.34
C GLY A 144 1.92 18.89 12.93
N LEU A 145 2.70 18.53 11.90
CA LEU A 145 2.34 18.74 10.50
C LEU A 145 1.63 17.54 9.88
N ASP A 146 1.83 16.35 10.44
CA ASP A 146 1.20 15.14 9.94
C ASP A 146 -0.29 15.19 10.15
N PHE A 147 -1.01 14.66 9.18
CA PHE A 147 -2.47 14.71 9.15
C PHE A 147 -3.03 13.29 9.16
N PHE A 148 -4.10 13.12 9.92
CA PHE A 148 -4.87 11.89 9.95
C PHE A 148 -6.35 12.21 9.83
N SER A 149 -7.04 11.42 9.03
CA SER A 149 -8.49 11.43 8.88
C SER A 149 -9.02 10.01 8.94
N PHE A 150 -10.06 9.80 9.73
CA PHE A 150 -10.81 8.56 9.85
C PHE A 150 -12.29 8.82 9.57
N SER A 151 -12.91 7.94 8.80
CA SER A 151 -14.35 7.97 8.53
C SER A 151 -14.92 6.56 8.61
N ALA A 152 -16.04 6.42 9.32
CA ALA A 152 -16.86 5.22 9.37
C ALA A 152 -18.34 5.61 9.13
N PRO A 153 -18.77 5.65 7.85
CA PRO A 153 -20.09 6.17 7.50
C PRO A 153 -21.26 5.35 8.05
N SER A 154 -21.11 4.04 8.23
CA SER A 154 -22.18 3.16 8.73
C SER A 154 -22.67 3.53 10.14
N ILE A 155 -21.81 4.18 10.91
CA ILE A 155 -22.09 4.66 12.28
C ILE A 155 -22.07 6.20 12.37
N ASN A 156 -22.11 6.91 11.24
CA ASN A 156 -22.05 8.38 11.16
C ASN A 156 -20.86 8.99 11.92
N TYR A 157 -19.71 8.32 11.91
CA TYR A 157 -18.53 8.76 12.65
C TYR A 157 -17.44 9.27 11.71
N SER A 158 -16.82 10.39 12.07
CA SER A 158 -15.61 10.89 11.42
C SER A 158 -14.79 11.76 12.36
N LYS A 159 -13.46 11.71 12.21
CA LYS A 159 -12.50 12.58 12.88
C LYS A 159 -11.36 12.88 11.93
N SER A 160 -10.92 14.13 11.90
CA SER A 160 -9.78 14.55 11.09
C SER A 160 -9.07 15.72 11.77
N ALA A 161 -7.76 15.63 11.90
CA ALA A 161 -6.92 16.71 12.42
C ALA A 161 -5.45 16.44 12.10
N THR A 162 -4.61 17.45 12.31
CA THR A 162 -3.18 17.23 12.44
C THR A 162 -2.85 16.57 13.77
N LEU A 163 -1.77 15.79 13.81
CA LEU A 163 -1.31 15.16 15.04
C LEU A 163 -0.87 16.24 16.04
N THR A 164 -1.33 16.13 17.28
CA THR A 164 -0.84 16.96 18.39
C THR A 164 0.41 16.37 19.05
N SER A 165 0.63 15.07 18.87
CA SER A 165 1.84 14.35 19.26
C SER A 165 1.99 13.09 18.41
N GLY A 166 3.22 12.58 18.34
CA GLY A 166 3.54 11.40 17.54
C GLY A 166 4.05 11.74 16.14
N ASP A 167 3.91 10.78 15.22
CA ASP A 167 4.46 10.82 13.87
C ASP A 167 3.66 9.89 12.94
N ILE A 168 3.60 10.24 11.66
CA ILE A 168 3.17 9.36 10.56
C ILE A 168 4.32 9.26 9.57
N VAL A 169 4.73 8.02 9.27
CA VAL A 169 5.81 7.76 8.33
C VAL A 169 5.26 7.01 7.13
N LYS A 170 5.48 7.57 5.94
CA LYS A 170 5.28 6.85 4.69
C LYS A 170 6.61 6.37 4.15
N SER A 171 6.72 5.08 3.88
CA SER A 171 7.96 4.46 3.42
C SER A 171 7.75 3.54 2.22
N THR A 172 8.84 3.23 1.53
CA THR A 172 8.89 2.27 0.43
C THR A 172 9.95 1.24 0.74
N GLY A 173 9.54 -0.01 0.96
CA GLY A 173 10.44 -1.15 1.22
C GLY A 173 10.38 -2.18 0.10
N SER A 174 11.33 -3.12 0.10
CA SER A 174 11.28 -4.30 -0.78
C SER A 174 10.73 -5.49 0.01
N SER A 175 9.65 -6.12 -0.46
CA SER A 175 9.13 -7.33 0.18
C SER A 175 9.98 -8.54 -0.18
N SER A 176 10.83 -8.99 0.75
CA SER A 176 11.59 -10.22 0.56
C SER A 176 10.66 -11.42 0.69
N SER A 177 10.11 -11.90 -0.43
CA SER A 177 9.61 -13.28 -0.50
C SER A 177 10.81 -14.21 -0.37
N GLY A 178 11.03 -14.75 0.82
CA GLY A 178 12.10 -15.71 1.08
C GLY A 178 11.92 -16.94 0.20
N SER A 179 12.84 -17.15 -0.75
CA SER A 179 12.98 -18.41 -1.46
C SER A 179 13.64 -19.42 -0.52
N LEU A 180 12.85 -20.31 0.07
CA LEU A 180 13.38 -21.50 0.72
C LEU A 180 13.74 -22.51 -0.38
N VAL A 181 15.03 -22.84 -0.45
CA VAL A 181 15.62 -23.89 -1.32
C VAL A 181 15.42 -25.26 -0.66
#